data_AF-A0A6C0BA85-F1
#
_entry.id   AF-A0A6C0BA85-F1
#
_cell.length_a   1.000
_cell.length_b   1.000
_cell.length_c   1.000
_cell.angle_alpha   90.00
_cell.angle_beta   90.00
_cell.angle_gamma   90.00
#
_symmetry.space_group_name_H-M   'P 1'
#
loop_
_entity.id
_entity.type
_entity.pdbx_description
1 polymer ?
#
loop_
_entity_poly.entity_id
_entity_poly.type
_entity_poly.pdbx_seq_one_letter_code
_entity_poly.pdbx_strand_id
1 'polypeptide(L)'
;MKHIKKMLILNILMLIVFTTIYWYLSKKHFSNSIDTDNGIPTLLDYFNLSVTIQSTVGLPSMTSKTQLSKFFITLQQLLTIFSYFILLIWFYEKDR
;
A
#
# COMPACT_ATOMS: atom_id res chain seq x y z
N MET A 1 -18.47 -15.05 -7.15
CA MET A 1 -18.11 -14.69 -5.76
C MET A 1 -16.77 -15.28 -5.28
N LYS A 2 -16.41 -16.54 -5.58
CA LYS A 2 -15.13 -17.15 -5.13
C LYS A 2 -13.90 -16.30 -5.51
N HIS A 3 -13.90 -15.76 -6.72
CA HIS A 3 -12.84 -14.92 -7.27
C HIS A 3 -12.68 -13.56 -6.57
N ILE A 4 -13.80 -12.89 -6.27
CA ILE A 4 -13.82 -11.62 -5.53
C ILE A 4 -13.25 -11.83 -4.11
N LYS A 5 -13.62 -12.92 -3.42
CA LYS A 5 -13.07 -13.26 -2.11
C LYS A 5 -11.55 -13.46 -2.16
N LYS A 6 -11.04 -14.15 -3.19
CA LYS A 6 -9.58 -14.34 -3.39
C LYS A 6 -8.85 -13.01 -3.59
N MET A 7 -9.42 -12.10 -4.40
CA MET A 7 -8.83 -10.78 -4.62
C MET A 7 -8.84 -9.92 -3.36
N LEU A 8 -9.91 -9.97 -2.57
CA LEU A 8 -9.97 -9.26 -1.30
C LEU A 8 -8.89 -9.77 -0.32
N ILE A 9 -8.73 -11.09 -0.20
CA ILE A 9 -7.67 -11.70 0.61
C ILE A 9 -6.28 -11.26 0.11
N LEU A 10 -6.04 -11.29 -1.21
CA LEU A 10 -4.78 -10.83 -1.80
C LEU A 10 -4.48 -9.36 -1.46
N ASN A 11 -5.47 -8.47 -1.58
CA ASN A 11 -5.32 -7.06 -1.26
C ASN A 11 -5.02 -6.83 0.22
N ILE A 12 -5.65 -7.58 1.13
CA ILE A 12 -5.35 -7.53 2.58
C ILE A 12 -3.93 -8.05 2.87
N LEU A 13 -3.51 -9.15 2.23
CA LEU A 13 -2.15 -9.66 2.38
C LEU A 13 -1.11 -8.65 1.88
N MET A 14 -1.36 -8.00 0.75
CA MET A 14 -0.50 -6.92 0.26
C MET A 14 -0.40 -5.78 1.28
N LEU A 15 -1.52 -5.35 1.86
CA LEU A 15 -1.49 -4.32 2.92
C LEU A 15 -0.58 -4.72 4.07
N ILE A 16 -0.69 -5.95 4.58
CA ILE A 16 0.12 -6.45 5.70
C ILE A 16 1.62 -6.48 5.33
N VAL A 17 1.94 -7.03 4.15
CA VAL A 17 3.33 -7.12 3.67
C VAL A 17 3.94 -5.74 3.51
N PHE A 18 3.27 -4.82 2.81
CA PHE A 18 3.82 -3.48 2.57
C PHE A 18 3.84 -2.61 3.83
N THR A 19 2.88 -2.77 4.74
CA THR A 19 2.94 -2.14 6.07
C THR A 19 4.20 -2.56 6.82
N THR A 20 4.51 -3.85 6.79
CA THR A 20 5.72 -4.40 7.45
C THR A 20 6.99 -3.88 6.80
N ILE A 21 7.04 -3.83 5.47
CA ILE A 21 8.17 -3.27 4.71
C ILE A 21 8.36 -1.78 5.06
N TYR A 22 7.30 -0.99 5.09
CA TYR A 22 7.38 0.44 5.40
C TYR A 22 7.78 0.70 6.84
N TRP A 23 7.25 -0.07 7.78
CA TRP A 23 7.68 -0.03 9.17
C TRP A 23 9.16 -0.38 9.33
N TYR A 24 9.68 -1.37 8.60
CA TYR A 24 11.10 -1.70 8.61
C TYR A 24 11.98 -0.59 8.00
N LEU A 25 11.51 0.05 6.93
CA LEU A 25 12.23 1.12 6.23
C LEU A 25 12.10 2.50 6.91
N SER A 26 11.19 2.64 7.87
CA SER A 26 10.81 3.86 8.61
C SER A 26 11.96 4.81 8.93
N LYS A 27 12.95 4.33 9.69
CA LYS A 27 13.98 5.17 10.34
C LYS A 27 14.85 5.97 9.39
N LYS A 28 15.02 5.52 8.14
CA LYS A 28 15.96 6.13 7.17
C LYS A 28 15.31 6.55 5.87
N HIS A 29 14.14 6.01 5.53
CA HIS A 29 13.62 6.10 4.17
C HIS A 29 12.38 6.98 4.02
N PHE A 30 11.76 7.40 5.13
CA PHE A 30 10.60 8.27 5.12
C PHE A 30 10.87 9.62 5.81
N SER A 31 10.31 10.69 5.26
CA SER A 31 10.09 11.95 5.93
C SER A 31 8.73 11.87 6.60
N ASN A 32 8.69 12.28 7.87
CA ASN A 32 7.48 12.27 8.64
C ASN A 32 7.26 13.67 9.20
N SER A 33 6.15 14.30 8.83
CA SER A 33 5.68 15.56 9.40
C SER A 33 4.47 15.36 10.31
N ILE A 34 4.20 14.11 10.71
CA ILE A 34 3.16 13.79 11.67
C ILE A 34 3.61 14.31 13.04
N ASP A 35 2.82 15.22 13.61
CA ASP A 35 2.92 15.66 15.00
C ASP A 35 2.44 14.51 15.91
N THR A 36 3.30 13.52 16.16
CA THR A 36 3.10 12.57 17.26
C THR A 36 3.82 13.09 18.51
N ASP A 37 3.29 12.79 19.71
CA ASP A 37 3.85 13.21 21.00
C ASP A 37 5.36 12.92 21.17
N ASN A 38 5.89 11.95 20.42
CA ASN A 38 7.30 11.56 20.45
C ASN A 38 8.04 11.75 19.11
N GLY A 39 7.39 12.32 18.08
CA GLY A 39 7.93 12.45 16.72
C GLY A 39 8.21 11.11 16.00
N ILE A 40 7.85 9.99 16.62
CA ILE A 40 8.04 8.64 16.10
C ILE A 40 6.70 8.14 15.55
N PRO A 41 6.61 7.85 14.24
CA PRO A 41 5.42 7.23 13.65
C PRO A 41 5.20 5.82 14.21
N THR A 42 3.94 5.53 14.50
CA THR A 42 3.46 4.25 15.00
C THR A 42 3.28 3.24 13.85
N LEU A 43 3.12 1.97 14.18
CA LEU A 43 2.79 0.94 13.19
C LEU A 43 1.49 1.27 12.43
N LEU A 44 0.53 1.92 13.10
CA LEU A 44 -0.74 2.31 12.51
C LEU A 44 -0.56 3.39 11.43
N ASP A 45 0.41 4.29 11.60
CA ASP A 45 0.73 5.30 10.58
C ASP A 45 1.26 4.64 9.29
N TYR A 46 2.10 3.61 9.42
CA TYR A 46 2.58 2.82 8.27
C TYR A 46 1.49 1.98 7.63
N PHE A 47 0.54 1.48 8.43
CA PHE A 47 -0.64 0.81 7.90
C PHE A 47 -1.49 1.78 7.08
N ASN A 48 -1.73 2.98 7.62
CA ASN A 48 -2.45 4.03 6.91
C ASN A 48 -1.72 4.49 5.63
N LEU A 49 -0.39 4.60 5.67
CA LEU A 49 0.42 4.85 4.48
C LEU A 49 0.21 3.76 3.40
N SER A 50 0.25 2.49 3.79
CA SER A 50 0.01 1.37 2.86
C SER A 50 -1.40 1.43 2.24
N VAL A 51 -2.42 1.72 3.06
CA VAL A 51 -3.81 1.88 2.59
C VAL A 51 -3.96 3.05 1.63
N THR A 52 -3.37 4.21 1.94
CA THR A 52 -3.46 5.41 1.10
C THR A 52 -2.72 5.26 -0.23
N ILE A 53 -1.59 4.54 -0.25
CA ILE A 53 -0.89 4.17 -1.50
C ILE A 53 -1.78 3.24 -2.32
N GLN A 54 -2.29 2.16 -1.74
CA GLN A 54 -3.11 1.19 -2.44
C GLN A 54 -4.43 1.78 -2.98
N SER A 55 -4.97 2.80 -2.30
CA SER A 55 -6.15 3.55 -2.74
C SER A 55 -5.83 4.74 -3.65
N THR A 56 -4.57 4.93 -4.07
CA THR A 56 -4.12 6.03 -4.94
C THR A 56 -4.37 7.45 -4.41
N VAL A 57 -4.61 7.60 -3.11
CA VAL A 57 -4.81 8.92 -2.47
C VAL A 57 -3.47 9.52 -2.03
N GLY A 58 -2.57 8.68 -1.52
CA GLY A 58 -1.33 9.11 -0.88
C GLY A 58 -1.54 9.75 0.49
N LEU A 59 -0.45 9.95 1.22
CA LEU A 59 -0.45 10.53 2.56
C LEU A 59 0.59 11.66 2.65
N PRO A 60 0.20 12.95 2.57
CA PRO A 60 1.14 14.07 2.51
C PRO A 60 2.05 14.18 3.73
N SER A 61 1.61 13.69 4.88
CA SER A 61 2.39 13.69 6.13
C SER A 61 3.54 12.68 6.16
N MET A 62 3.54 11.72 5.22
CA MET A 62 4.59 10.70 5.07
C MET A 62 5.09 10.63 3.63
N THR A 63 6.33 11.07 3.40
CA THR A 63 6.90 11.12 2.05
C THR A 63 8.17 10.29 1.94
N SER A 64 8.37 9.63 0.80
CA SER A 64 9.56 8.82 0.55
C SER A 64 10.78 9.69 0.24
N LYS A 65 11.85 9.52 1.03
CA LYS A 65 13.12 10.24 0.84
C LYS A 65 14.03 9.53 -0.15
N THR A 66 14.10 8.21 -0.06
CA THR A 66 15.11 7.40 -0.77
C THR A 66 14.55 6.72 -2.02
N GLN A 67 15.43 6.38 -2.95
CA GLN A 67 15.07 5.58 -4.12
C GLN A 67 14.50 4.20 -3.72
N LEU A 68 14.99 3.62 -2.62
CA LEU A 68 14.50 2.34 -2.12
C LEU A 68 13.03 2.40 -1.66
N SER A 69 12.65 3.41 -0.88
CA SER A 69 11.24 3.59 -0.47
C SER A 69 10.35 3.89 -1.67
N LYS A 70 10.81 4.74 -2.60
CA LYS A 70 10.11 5.00 -3.86
C LYS A 70 9.88 3.72 -4.66
N PHE A 71 10.89 2.85 -4.75
CA PHE A 71 10.77 1.56 -5.43
C PHE A 71 9.66 0.69 -4.82
N PHE A 72 9.62 0.54 -3.48
CA PHE A 72 8.58 -0.26 -2.84
C PHE A 72 7.18 0.35 -2.95
N ILE A 73 7.06 1.67 -2.94
CA ILE A 73 5.78 2.35 -3.21
C ILE A 73 5.31 2.06 -4.63
N THR A 74 6.19 2.23 -5.62
CA THR A 74 5.88 1.93 -7.02
C THR A 74 5.54 0.46 -7.22
N LEU A 75 6.23 -0.45 -6.53
CA LEU A 75 5.95 -1.88 -6.58
C LEU A 75 4.55 -2.21 -6.02
N GLN A 76 4.18 -1.63 -4.86
CA GLN A 76 2.82 -1.79 -4.32
C GLN A 76 1.77 -1.28 -5.30
N GLN A 77 2.01 -0.12 -5.89
CA GLN A 77 1.10 0.49 -6.87
C GLN A 77 0.93 -0.41 -8.11
N LEU A 78 2.03 -0.94 -8.64
CA LEU A 78 2.02 -1.83 -9.80
C LEU A 78 1.21 -3.10 -9.52
N LEU A 79 1.45 -3.75 -8.37
CA LEU A 79 0.72 -4.97 -7.98
C LEU A 79 -0.78 -4.70 -7.79
N THR A 80 -1.13 -3.52 -7.27
CA THR A 80 -2.53 -3.10 -7.10
C THR A 80 -3.20 -2.92 -8.46
N ILE A 81 -2.54 -2.25 -9.40
CA ILE A 81 -3.04 -2.08 -10.78
C ILE A 81 -3.26 -3.44 -11.44
N PHE A 82 -2.31 -4.37 -11.31
CA PHE A 82 -2.47 -5.72 -11.83
C PHE A 82 -3.66 -6.45 -11.19
N SER A 83 -3.86 -6.30 -9.87
CA SER A 83 -5.00 -6.89 -9.17
C SER A 83 -6.34 -6.36 -9.71
N TYR A 84 -6.44 -5.05 -9.95
CA TYR A 84 -7.64 -4.44 -10.54
C TYR A 84 -7.87 -4.85 -11.99
N PHE A 85 -6.81 -4.96 -12.79
CA PHE A 85 -6.91 -5.39 -14.18
C PHE A 85 -7.44 -6.82 -14.29
N ILE A 86 -6.94 -7.74 -13.47
CA ILE A 86 -7.45 -9.12 -13.44
C ILE A 86 -8.92 -9.16 -13.01
N LEU A 87 -9.31 -8.34 -12.03
CA LEU A 87 -10.70 -8.25 -11.59
C LEU A 87 -11.61 -7.76 -12.72
N LEU A 88 -11.19 -6.75 -13.49
CA LEU A 88 -11.95 -6.22 -14.63
C LEU A 88 -12.10 -7.23 -15.76
N ILE A 89 -11.01 -7.93 -16.13
CA ILE A 89 -11.08 -9.00 -17.15
C ILE A 89 -12.09 -10.06 -16.74
N TRP A 90 -12.05 -10.51 -15.48
CA TRP A 90 -12.97 -11.54 -14.99
C TRP A 90 -14.42 -11.08 -14.89
N PHE A 91 -14.67 -9.80 -14.66
CA PHE A 91 -16.01 -9.24 -14.76
C PHE A 91 -16.49 -9.25 -16.21
N TYR A 92 -15.66 -8.78 -17.15
CA TYR A 92 -16.01 -8.72 -18.56
C TYR A 92 -16.24 -10.10 -19.19
N GLU A 93 -15.43 -11.10 -18.85
CA GLU A 93 -15.62 -12.49 -19.31
C GLU A 93 -16.90 -13.14 -18.75
N LYS A 94 -17.38 -12.68 -17.59
CA LYS A 94 -18.60 -13.23 -16.98
C LYS A 94 -19.88 -12.72 -17.66
N ASP A 95 -19.83 -11.52 -18.23
CA ASP A 95 -20.98 -10.88 -18.89
C ASP A 95 -21.13 -11.28 -20.36
N ARG A 96 -20.24 -12.14 -20.88
CA ARG A 96 -20.23 -12.65 -22.25
C ARG A 96 -20.62 -14.13 -22.30
#